data_AF-A0A846Y7W1-F1
#
_entry.id   AF-A0A846Y7W1-F1
#
_cell.length_a   1.000
_cell.length_b   1.000
_cell.length_c   1.000
_cell.angle_alpha   90.00
_cell.angle_beta   90.00
_cell.angle_gamma   90.00
#
_symmetry.space_group_name_H-M   'P 1'
#
loop_
_entity.id
_entity.type
_entity.pdbx_description
1 polymer ?
#
loop_
_entity_poly.entity_id
_entity_poly.type
_entity_poly.pdbx_seq_one_letter_code
_entity_poly.pdbx_strand_id
1 'polypeptide(L)'
;MTTPIDEPRTENYDRSISASWPVGEPDAENWQARADLTVTHIKGRGYRATLSTHHEQASGPYVTRTMNLSFDRCRTEIHTAPAARFSRKKLGEIYNLALDQLRQRYESEDDTVAQYFDEHSPVFDYSGAPAKN
;
A
#
# COMPACT_ATOMS: atom_id res chain seq x y z
N MET A 1 8.85 6.94 -13.09
CA MET A 1 7.56 6.42 -12.59
C MET A 1 7.89 5.24 -11.71
N THR A 2 7.56 5.31 -10.43
CA THR A 2 7.83 4.21 -9.49
C THR A 2 6.79 3.11 -9.69
N THR A 3 7.26 1.87 -9.69
CA THR A 3 6.45 0.67 -9.93
C THR A 3 6.64 -0.31 -8.76
N PRO A 4 5.78 -1.33 -8.60
CA PRO A 4 6.01 -2.36 -7.58
C PRO A 4 7.27 -3.21 -7.83
N ILE A 5 7.88 -3.06 -9.01
CA ILE A 5 9.17 -3.69 -9.36
C ILE A 5 10.31 -3.00 -8.60
N ASP A 6 10.21 -1.70 -8.36
CA ASP A 6 11.18 -0.94 -7.58
C ASP A 6 11.18 -1.37 -6.11
N GLU A 7 12.31 -1.16 -5.43
CA GLU A 7 12.47 -1.53 -4.03
C GLU A 7 11.57 -0.63 -3.14
N PRO A 8 10.65 -1.20 -2.34
CA PRO A 8 9.76 -0.41 -1.50
C PRO A 8 10.44 0.12 -0.24
N ARG A 9 9.89 1.20 0.32
CA ARG A 9 10.08 1.50 1.75
C ARG A 9 9.37 0.42 2.56
N THR A 10 10.13 -0.38 3.31
CA THR A 10 9.59 -1.48 4.12
C THR A 10 9.55 -1.12 5.60
N GLU A 11 8.41 -1.34 6.24
CA GLU A 11 8.23 -1.15 7.68
C GLU A 11 7.75 -2.45 8.34
N ASN A 12 8.33 -2.75 9.50
CA ASN A 12 8.01 -3.95 10.26
C ASN A 12 7.37 -3.56 11.59
N TYR A 13 6.17 -4.07 11.82
CA TYR A 13 5.40 -3.90 13.05
C TYR A 13 5.24 -5.26 13.76
N ASP A 14 4.64 -5.28 14.95
CA ASP A 14 4.52 -6.52 15.75
C ASP A 14 3.83 -7.65 14.97
N ARG A 15 2.75 -7.33 14.24
CA ARG A 15 1.90 -8.30 13.52
C ARG A 15 1.60 -7.89 12.08
N SER A 16 2.39 -6.97 11.54
CA SER A 16 2.28 -6.56 10.16
C SER A 16 3.62 -6.19 9.54
N ILE A 17 3.71 -6.35 8.23
CA ILE A 17 4.80 -5.83 7.39
C ILE A 17 4.13 -5.01 6.30
N SER A 18 4.64 -3.81 6.04
CA SER A 18 4.18 -2.96 4.94
C SER A 18 5.33 -2.65 3.99
N ALA A 19 5.01 -2.64 2.70
CA ALA A 19 5.84 -2.11 1.62
C ALA A 19 5.13 -0.90 1.02
N SER A 20 5.84 0.19 0.80
CA SER A 20 5.27 1.46 0.36
C SER A 20 6.06 2.08 -0.79
N TRP A 21 5.37 2.44 -1.86
CA TRP A 21 5.93 3.09 -3.06
C TRP A 21 5.35 4.50 -3.23
N PRO A 22 6.18 5.51 -3.51
CA PRO A 22 5.67 6.80 -3.97
C PRO A 22 5.05 6.67 -5.36
N VAL A 23 3.92 7.32 -5.60
CA VAL A 23 3.22 7.35 -6.89
C VAL A 23 3.14 8.80 -7.35
N GLY A 24 3.77 9.09 -8.48
CA GLY A 24 3.90 10.47 -8.97
C GLY A 24 4.85 11.34 -8.15
N GLU A 25 4.96 12.60 -8.55
CA GLU A 25 5.73 13.63 -7.85
C GLU A 25 4.92 14.23 -6.69
N PRO A 26 5.58 14.73 -5.63
CA PRO A 26 4.89 15.51 -4.60
C PRO A 26 4.25 16.77 -5.19
N ASP A 27 3.11 17.18 -4.63
CA ASP A 27 2.46 18.43 -5.00
C ASP A 27 3.17 19.68 -4.43
N ALA A 28 2.62 20.87 -4.69
CA ALA A 28 3.18 22.14 -4.21
C ALA A 28 3.23 22.26 -2.68
N GLU A 29 2.46 21.45 -1.94
CA GLU A 29 2.47 21.35 -0.48
C GLU A 29 3.29 20.17 0.03
N ASN A 30 4.05 19.48 -0.84
CA ASN A 30 4.81 18.25 -0.58
C ASN A 30 3.95 17.04 -0.18
N TRP A 31 2.68 16.97 -0.59
CA TRP A 31 1.92 15.73 -0.50
C TRP A 31 2.32 14.79 -1.63
N GLN A 32 2.67 13.57 -1.27
CA GLN A 32 2.95 12.51 -2.23
C GLN A 32 1.94 11.38 -2.07
N ALA A 33 1.32 10.99 -3.18
CA ALA A 33 0.51 9.78 -3.24
C ALA A 33 1.39 8.56 -3.02
N ARG A 34 0.89 7.57 -2.29
CA ARG A 34 1.61 6.32 -2.02
C ARG A 34 0.69 5.11 -2.21
N ALA A 35 1.27 4.05 -2.74
CA ALA A 35 0.68 2.73 -2.77
C ALA A 35 1.35 1.86 -1.70
N ASP A 36 0.56 1.17 -0.88
CA ASP A 36 1.03 0.33 0.21
C ASP A 36 0.52 -1.09 0.09
N LEU A 37 1.43 -2.06 0.07
CA LEU A 37 1.10 -3.44 0.35
C LEU A 37 1.29 -3.71 1.84
N THR A 38 0.20 -3.95 2.56
CA THR A 38 0.24 -4.30 3.98
C THR A 38 -0.19 -5.74 4.20
N VAL A 39 0.69 -6.55 4.81
CA VAL A 39 0.35 -7.88 5.31
C VAL A 39 0.13 -7.81 6.81
N THR A 40 -1.08 -8.14 7.27
CA THR A 40 -1.45 -8.15 8.68
C THR A 40 -1.98 -9.51 9.11
N HIS A 41 -1.59 -9.96 10.31
CA HIS A 41 -2.25 -11.10 10.96
C HIS A 41 -3.48 -10.65 11.76
N ILE A 42 -4.65 -11.16 11.37
CA ILE A 42 -5.93 -10.95 12.01
C ILE A 42 -6.29 -12.20 12.83
N LYS A 43 -6.42 -12.03 14.15
CA LYS A 43 -6.75 -13.13 15.07
C LYS A 43 -8.04 -13.82 14.64
N GLY A 44 -8.00 -15.15 14.50
CA GLY A 44 -9.15 -15.97 14.10
C GLY A 44 -9.44 -16.01 12.60
N ARG A 45 -8.72 -15.21 11.78
CA ARG A 45 -8.85 -15.22 10.31
C ARG A 45 -7.57 -15.64 9.61
N GLY A 46 -6.41 -15.27 10.15
CA GLY A 46 -5.10 -15.57 9.58
C GLY A 46 -4.42 -14.32 9.03
N TYR A 47 -3.64 -14.47 7.97
CA TYR A 47 -2.91 -13.38 7.32
C TYR A 47 -3.71 -12.82 6.15
N ARG A 48 -3.69 -11.50 6.01
CA ARG A 48 -4.30 -10.78 4.91
C ARG A 48 -3.32 -9.77 4.36
N ALA A 49 -3.10 -9.82 3.05
CA ALA A 49 -2.32 -8.86 2.29
C ALA A 49 -3.27 -7.95 1.50
N THR A 50 -3.22 -6.66 1.77
CA THR A 50 -4.05 -5.65 1.09
C THR A 50 -3.16 -4.59 0.47
N LEU A 51 -3.44 -4.26 -0.78
CA LEU A 51 -2.94 -3.08 -1.46
C LEU A 51 -3.86 -1.90 -1.15
N SER A 52 -3.31 -0.79 -0.70
CA SER A 52 -4.05 0.42 -0.37
C SER A 52 -3.35 1.69 -0.83
N THR A 53 -4.06 2.81 -0.82
CA THR A 53 -3.48 4.13 -1.12
C THR A 53 -3.63 5.11 0.03
N HIS A 54 -2.68 6.02 0.15
CA HIS A 54 -2.75 7.18 1.04
C HIS A 54 -1.95 8.35 0.46
N HIS A 55 -2.11 9.53 1.05
CA HIS A 55 -1.20 10.66 0.80
C HIS A 55 -0.33 10.90 2.03
N GLU A 56 0.95 11.12 1.81
CA GLU A 56 1.93 11.39 2.84
C GLU A 56 2.53 12.78 2.63
N GLN A 57 2.56 13.59 3.70
CA GLN A 57 3.28 14.87 3.71
C GLN A 57 4.54 14.73 4.56
N ALA A 58 5.70 14.88 3.93
CA ALA A 58 6.96 15.01 4.63
C ALA A 58 7.23 16.49 4.94
N SER A 59 7.56 16.80 6.20
CA SER A 59 8.10 18.11 6.59
C SER A 59 9.51 17.89 7.14
N GLY A 60 10.52 18.13 6.30
CA GLY A 60 11.91 17.83 6.63
C GLY A 60 12.18 16.31 6.72
N PRO A 61 13.06 15.84 7.63
CA PRO A 61 13.44 14.43 7.70
C PRO A 61 12.36 13.50 8.28
N TYR A 62 11.17 14.01 8.61
CA TYR A 62 10.11 13.25 9.25
C TYR A 62 8.78 13.34 8.47
N VAL A 63 8.11 12.20 8.37
CA VAL A 63 6.70 12.14 7.96
C VAL A 63 5.87 12.82 9.04
N THR A 64 5.14 13.87 8.66
CA THR A 64 4.42 14.69 9.65
C THR A 64 2.92 14.43 9.59
N ARG A 65 2.39 14.03 8.43
CA ARG A 65 0.96 13.79 8.23
C ARG A 65 0.71 12.67 7.23
N THR A 66 -0.26 11.81 7.55
CA THR A 66 -0.77 10.76 6.66
C THR A 66 -2.27 10.96 6.51
N MET A 67 -2.73 11.09 5.28
CA MET A 67 -4.16 11.12 4.95
C MET A 67 -4.55 9.77 4.33
N ASN A 68 -5.17 8.93 5.16
CA ASN A 68 -5.71 7.65 4.69
C ASN A 68 -6.94 7.90 3.81
N LEU A 69 -6.92 7.35 2.60
CA LEU A 69 -8.06 7.40 1.70
C LEU A 69 -9.13 6.39 2.15
N SER A 70 -10.40 6.65 1.81
CA SER A 70 -11.56 5.89 2.32
C SER A 70 -11.36 4.37 2.23
N PHE A 71 -11.59 3.68 3.35
CA PHE A 71 -11.31 2.26 3.55
C PHE A 71 -11.94 1.33 2.50
N ASP A 72 -13.13 1.68 2.00
CA ASP A 72 -13.92 0.81 1.13
C ASP A 72 -13.63 0.99 -0.36
N ARG A 73 -13.05 2.13 -0.78
CA ARG A 73 -12.78 2.42 -2.20
C ARG A 73 -11.33 2.21 -2.61
N CYS A 74 -10.42 2.17 -1.64
CA CYS A 74 -8.99 2.24 -1.90
C CYS A 74 -8.27 0.97 -1.48
N ARG A 75 -8.94 -0.19 -1.44
CA ARG A 75 -8.32 -1.45 -0.98
C ARG A 75 -8.58 -2.62 -1.91
N THR A 76 -7.50 -3.26 -2.34
CA THR A 76 -7.54 -4.49 -3.13
C THR A 76 -6.84 -5.60 -2.37
N GLU A 77 -7.45 -6.78 -2.32
CA GLU A 77 -6.85 -7.93 -1.67
C GLU A 77 -5.88 -8.63 -2.64
N ILE A 78 -4.63 -8.76 -2.21
CA ILE A 78 -3.60 -9.45 -2.98
C ILE A 78 -3.56 -10.93 -2.59
N HIS A 79 -3.59 -11.21 -1.28
CA HIS A 79 -3.45 -12.56 -0.76
C HIS A 79 -4.15 -12.75 0.59
N THR A 80 -4.69 -13.94 0.82
CA THR A 80 -5.15 -14.38 2.14
C THR A 80 -4.67 -15.79 2.45
N ALA A 81 -4.27 -16.01 3.69
CA ALA A 81 -3.84 -17.32 4.18
C ALA A 81 -4.41 -17.57 5.58
N PRO A 82 -5.23 -18.62 5.78
CA PRO A 82 -5.78 -18.92 7.09
C PRO A 82 -4.68 -19.31 8.08
N ALA A 83 -4.78 -18.81 9.31
CA ALA A 83 -3.88 -19.19 10.40
C ALA A 83 -4.54 -18.99 11.77
N ALA A 84 -4.36 -19.97 12.65
CA ALA A 84 -4.90 -19.92 14.00
C ALA A 84 -4.01 -19.12 14.97
N ARG A 85 -2.70 -19.09 14.73
CA ARG A 85 -1.71 -18.42 15.58
C ARG A 85 -0.78 -17.56 14.75
N PHE A 86 -0.38 -16.44 15.35
CA PHE A 86 0.64 -15.57 14.80
C PHE A 86 2.00 -16.26 14.78
N SER A 87 2.73 -16.08 13.69
CA SER A 87 4.11 -16.52 13.49
C SER A 87 4.83 -15.46 12.66
N ARG A 88 5.90 -14.90 13.21
CA ARG A 88 6.72 -13.89 12.50
C ARG A 88 7.38 -14.46 11.25
N LYS A 89 7.83 -15.72 11.31
CA LYS A 89 8.34 -16.44 10.13
C LYS A 89 7.26 -16.54 9.06
N LYS A 90 6.04 -16.94 9.43
CA LYS A 90 4.94 -17.06 8.47
C LYS A 90 4.51 -15.71 7.92
N LEU A 91 4.54 -14.65 8.73
CA LEU A 91 4.27 -13.29 8.28
C LEU A 91 5.25 -12.87 7.17
N GLY A 92 6.56 -13.12 7.33
CA GLY A 92 7.56 -12.86 6.31
C GLY A 92 7.37 -13.68 5.03
N GLU A 93 7.02 -14.97 5.15
CA GLU A 93 6.69 -15.82 4.00
C GLU A 93 5.48 -15.29 3.22
N ILE A 94 4.41 -14.89 3.91
CA ILE A 94 3.21 -14.32 3.28
C ILE A 94 3.51 -12.95 2.67
N TYR A 95 4.37 -12.14 3.30
CA TYR A 95 4.81 -10.88 2.74
C TYR A 95 5.54 -11.06 1.40
N ASN A 96 6.54 -11.94 1.34
CA ASN A 96 7.27 -12.19 0.09
C ASN A 96 6.34 -12.75 -1.00
N LEU A 97 5.46 -13.69 -0.65
CA LEU A 97 4.47 -14.23 -1.58
C LEU A 97 3.52 -13.15 -2.10
N ALA A 98 3.01 -12.28 -1.23
CA ALA A 98 2.12 -11.20 -1.63
C ALA A 98 2.83 -10.16 -2.50
N LEU A 99 4.10 -9.88 -2.22
CA LEU A 99 4.92 -8.96 -3.03
C LEU A 99 5.14 -9.51 -4.44
N ASP A 100 5.47 -10.80 -4.56
CA ASP A 100 5.62 -11.46 -5.86
C ASP A 100 4.29 -11.48 -6.63
N GLN A 101 3.17 -11.77 -5.95
CA GLN A 101 1.83 -11.73 -6.56
C GLN A 101 1.44 -10.33 -7.03
N LEU A 102 1.77 -9.30 -6.26
CA LEU A 102 1.54 -7.90 -6.64
C LEU A 102 2.29 -7.56 -7.93
N ARG A 103 3.58 -7.91 -8.00
CA ARG A 103 4.43 -7.67 -9.17
C ARG A 103 3.90 -8.39 -10.41
N GLN A 104 3.56 -9.68 -10.28
CA GLN A 104 2.99 -10.46 -11.38
C GLN A 104 1.66 -9.89 -11.89
N ARG A 105 0.77 -9.46 -11.00
CA ARG A 105 -0.50 -8.82 -11.39
C ARG A 105 -0.27 -7.49 -12.11
N TYR A 106 0.68 -6.68 -11.61
CA TYR A 106 1.06 -5.44 -12.28
C TYR A 106 1.65 -5.68 -13.68
N GLU A 107 2.57 -6.63 -13.83
CA GLU A 107 3.15 -7.01 -15.14
C GLU A 107 2.11 -7.58 -16.12
N SER A 108 1.05 -8.19 -15.59
CA SER A 108 -0.08 -8.70 -16.39
C SER A 108 -1.12 -7.63 -16.73
N GLU A 109 -0.85 -6.36 -16.40
CA GLU A 109 -1.77 -5.22 -16.60
C GLU A 109 -3.14 -5.45 -15.95
N ASP A 110 -3.18 -6.11 -14.78
CA ASP A 110 -4.40 -6.27 -14.00
C ASP A 110 -4.85 -4.89 -13.49
N ASP A 111 -5.95 -4.37 -14.06
CA ASP A 111 -6.54 -3.06 -13.70
C ASP A 111 -6.76 -2.89 -12.18
N THR A 112 -7.02 -3.98 -11.46
CA THR A 112 -7.24 -3.91 -10.00
C THR A 112 -5.97 -3.54 -9.23
N VAL A 113 -4.80 -3.74 -9.83
CA VAL A 113 -3.48 -3.40 -9.29
C VAL A 113 -2.85 -2.21 -10.02
N ALA A 114 -2.90 -2.19 -11.35
CA ALA A 114 -2.26 -1.17 -12.17
C ALA A 114 -2.72 0.25 -11.79
N GLN A 115 -4.01 0.41 -11.48
CA GLN A 115 -4.59 1.67 -11.03
C GLN A 115 -3.95 2.23 -9.75
N TYR A 116 -3.27 1.42 -8.92
CA TYR A 116 -2.60 1.90 -7.71
C TYR A 116 -1.24 2.54 -7.98
N PHE A 117 -0.68 2.33 -9.16
CA PHE A 117 0.62 2.88 -9.58
C PHE A 117 0.48 3.91 -10.70
N ASP A 118 -0.76 4.32 -11.00
CA ASP A 118 -1.08 5.43 -11.89
C ASP A 118 -1.47 6.66 -11.04
N GLU A 119 -0.72 7.76 -11.18
CA GLU A 119 -0.93 8.99 -10.42
C GLU A 119 -2.25 9.70 -10.76
N HIS A 120 -2.84 9.40 -11.92
CA HIS A 120 -4.11 9.97 -12.36
C HIS A 120 -5.30 9.06 -12.06
N SER A 121 -5.06 7.94 -11.40
CA SER A 121 -6.09 6.96 -11.09
C SER A 121 -7.13 7.47 -10.09
N PRO A 122 -8.41 7.09 -10.25
CA PRO A 122 -9.47 7.46 -9.32
C PRO A 122 -9.27 6.87 -7.91
N VAL A 123 -8.36 5.91 -7.71
CA VAL A 123 -8.03 5.41 -6.34
C VAL A 123 -7.30 6.45 -5.50
N PHE A 124 -6.84 7.55 -6.11
CA PHE A 124 -6.29 8.72 -5.44
C PHE A 124 -7.27 9.91 -5.40
N ASP A 125 -8.43 9.82 -6.06
CA ASP A 125 -9.44 10.88 -6.06
C ASP A 125 -10.20 10.89 -4.73
N TYR A 126 -10.05 12.00 -4.00
CA TYR A 126 -10.77 12.25 -2.76
C TYR A 126 -11.39 13.63 -2.78
N SER A 127 -12.72 13.66 -2.63
CA SER A 127 -13.55 14.86 -2.44
C SER A 127 -13.34 15.56 -1.08
N GLY A 128 -12.12 15.51 -0.53
CA GLY A 128 -11.75 16.11 0.76
C GLY A 128 -10.25 16.23 0.99
N ALA A 129 -9.41 16.01 -0.03
CA ALA A 129 -8.05 16.55 -0.01
C ALA A 129 -8.20 18.07 0.11
N PRO A 130 -7.32 18.80 0.83
CA PRO A 130 -7.41 20.25 0.88
C PRO A 130 -7.58 20.77 -0.54
N ALA A 131 -8.61 21.59 -0.75
CA ALA A 131 -8.99 22.03 -2.08
C ALA A 131 -7.74 22.56 -2.80
N LYS A 132 -7.52 22.08 -4.03
CA LYS A 132 -6.58 22.70 -4.98
C LYS A 132 -7.04 24.17 -5.09
N ASN A 133 -6.32 25.07 -4.43
CA ASN A 133 -6.56 26.51 -4.57
C ASN A 133 -6.31 26.95 -6.01
#